data_AF-A0A382SYD7-F1
#
_entry.id   AF-A0A382SYD7-F1
#
_cell.length_a   1.000
_cell.length_b   1.000
_cell.length_c   1.000
_cell.angle_alpha   90.00
_cell.angle_beta   90.00
_cell.angle_gamma   90.00
#
_symmetry.space_group_name_H-M   'P 1'
#
loop_
_entity.id
_entity.type
_entity.pdbx_description
1 polymer ?
#
loop_
_entity_poly.entity_id
_entity_poly.type
_entity_poly.pdbx_seq_one_letter_code
_entity_poly.pdbx_strand_id
1 'polypeptide(L)'
;MSVTLTKRQKLVLAHKVEFPQEWADNAGEKAVQQKVMKYEDDYDLEAAKPDYFNRAERDAKEIADQKVIDDLPVNAVKREI
;
A
#
# COMPACT_ATOMS: atom_id res chain seq x y z
N MET A 1 -0.88 25.39 0.25
CA MET A 1 0.56 25.17 0.08
C MET A 1 0.73 23.73 -0.36
N SER A 2 1.44 23.46 -1.45
CA SER A 2 1.66 22.08 -1.90
C SER A 2 2.96 21.54 -1.30
N VAL A 3 2.94 20.32 -0.77
CA VAL A 3 4.11 19.68 -0.17
C VAL A 3 4.80 18.83 -1.22
N THR A 4 6.00 19.23 -1.63
CA THR A 4 6.76 18.47 -2.63
C THR A 4 7.51 17.33 -1.95
N LEU A 5 7.02 16.10 -2.12
CA LEU A 5 7.67 14.91 -1.60
C LEU A 5 8.85 14.46 -2.48
N THR A 6 9.96 14.12 -1.86
CA THR A 6 11.06 13.42 -2.53
C THR A 6 10.64 11.99 -2.93
N LYS A 7 11.38 11.37 -3.87
CA LYS A 7 11.11 9.99 -4.30
C LYS A 7 11.08 9.01 -3.12
N ARG A 8 12.01 9.17 -2.17
CA ARG A 8 12.09 8.34 -0.97
C ARG A 8 10.89 8.52 -0.06
N GLN A 9 10.51 9.77 0.25
CA GLN A 9 9.33 10.06 1.07
C GLN A 9 8.04 9.53 0.44
N LYS A 10 7.90 9.62 -0.89
CA LYS A 10 6.78 9.03 -1.60
C LYS A 10 6.67 7.52 -1.38
N LEU A 11 7.80 6.81 -1.46
CA LEU A 11 7.83 5.35 -1.27
C LEU A 11 7.54 4.94 0.18
N VAL A 12 8.17 5.61 1.15
CA VAL A 12 7.91 5.38 2.58
C VAL A 12 6.46 5.66 2.93
N LEU A 13 5.86 6.73 2.39
CA LEU A 13 4.44 7.01 2.60
C LEU A 13 3.55 6.01 1.85
N ALA A 14 3.89 5.62 0.62
CA ALA A 14 3.18 4.61 -0.17
C ALA A 14 3.13 3.23 0.51
N HIS A 15 4.03 2.98 1.46
CA HIS A 15 4.00 1.79 2.29
C HIS A 15 2.69 1.66 3.10
N LYS A 16 2.15 2.79 3.58
CA LYS A 16 0.96 2.85 4.44
C LYS A 16 -0.20 3.69 3.86
N VAL A 17 0.04 4.51 2.85
CA VAL A 17 -0.91 5.48 2.30
C VAL A 17 -1.06 5.22 0.81
N GLU A 18 -2.29 5.10 0.32
CA GLU A 18 -2.58 4.84 -1.10
C GLU A 18 -2.17 6.03 -1.99
N PHE A 19 -2.53 7.26 -1.59
CA PHE A 19 -2.19 8.50 -2.29
C PHE A 19 -1.25 9.38 -1.45
N PRO A 20 0.06 9.09 -1.44
CA PRO A 20 1.01 9.79 -0.57
C PRO A 20 1.12 11.29 -0.87
N GLN A 21 0.98 11.69 -2.14
CA GLN A 21 1.06 13.10 -2.55
C GLN A 21 -0.15 13.90 -2.04
N GLU A 22 -1.37 13.45 -2.33
CA GLU A 22 -2.60 14.11 -1.87
C GLU A 22 -2.69 14.14 -0.34
N TRP A 23 -2.27 13.07 0.34
CA TRP A 23 -2.20 13.06 1.78
C TRP A 23 -1.20 14.09 2.31
N ALA A 24 0.00 14.18 1.70
CA ALA A 24 1.01 15.15 2.09
C ALA A 24 0.56 16.60 1.86
N ASP A 25 -0.11 16.87 0.74
CA ASP A 25 -0.67 18.18 0.42
C ASP A 25 -1.73 18.62 1.45
N ASN A 26 -2.52 17.69 1.99
CA ASN A 26 -3.50 17.96 3.05
C ASN A 26 -2.88 18.04 4.46
N ALA A 27 -1.88 17.18 4.77
CA ALA A 27 -1.31 17.06 6.11
C ALA A 27 -0.25 18.14 6.42
N GLY A 28 0.43 18.64 5.38
CA GLY A 28 1.51 19.60 5.53
C GLY A 28 2.87 18.98 5.85
N GLU A 29 3.93 19.78 5.68
CA GLU A 29 5.32 19.32 5.68
C GLU A 29 5.76 18.67 7.01
N LYS A 30 5.32 19.22 8.15
CA LYS A 30 5.67 18.71 9.48
C LYS A 30 5.09 17.31 9.71
N ALA A 31 3.84 17.08 9.31
CA ALA A 31 3.19 15.78 9.43
C ALA A 31 3.84 14.74 8.51
N VAL A 32 4.23 15.15 7.30
CA VAL A 32 5.01 14.33 6.37
C VAL A 32 6.32 13.89 7.00
N GLN A 33 7.10 14.80 7.56
CA GLN A 33 8.39 14.44 8.17
C GLN A 33 8.23 13.45 9.32
N GLN A 34 7.28 13.69 10.23
CA GLN A 34 7.02 12.77 11.35
C GLN A 34 6.59 11.39 10.88
N LYS A 35 5.75 11.31 9.85
CA LYS A 35 5.25 10.04 9.33
C LYS A 35 6.31 9.28 8.55
N VAL A 36 7.13 9.98 7.77
CA VAL A 36 8.30 9.38 7.09
C VAL A 36 9.26 8.80 8.11
N MET A 37 9.69 9.57 9.11
CA MET A 37 10.58 9.08 10.17
C MET A 37 10.02 7.86 10.91
N LYS A 38 8.69 7.82 11.12
CA LYS A 38 8.04 6.69 11.81
C LYS A 38 8.03 5.40 10.98
N TYR A 39 7.95 5.50 9.65
CA TYR A 39 7.78 4.34 8.77
C TYR A 39 9.00 4.06 7.90
N GLU A 40 10.07 4.84 8.02
CA GLU A 40 11.27 4.67 7.21
C GLU A 40 11.96 3.32 7.48
N ASP A 41 12.16 2.97 8.76
CA ASP A 41 12.73 1.66 9.14
C ASP A 41 11.83 0.49 8.73
N ASP A 42 10.52 0.61 8.94
CA ASP A 42 9.53 -0.41 8.56
C ASP A 42 9.52 -0.60 7.04
N TYR A 43 9.59 0.50 6.29
CA TYR A 43 9.71 0.48 4.84
C TYR A 43 11.00 -0.19 4.38
N ASP A 44 12.16 0.11 4.98
CA ASP A 44 13.42 -0.53 4.57
C ASP A 44 13.42 -2.04 4.85
N LEU A 45 12.91 -2.45 6.01
CA LEU A 45 12.80 -3.86 6.38
C LEU A 45 11.86 -4.62 5.43
N GLU A 46 10.72 -4.03 5.09
CA GLU A 46 9.74 -4.64 4.21
C GLU A 46 10.18 -4.58 2.74
N ALA A 47 10.73 -3.47 2.26
CA ALA A 47 11.22 -3.30 0.89
C ALA A 47 12.42 -4.20 0.55
N ALA A 48 13.14 -4.69 1.57
CA ALA A 48 14.16 -5.70 1.40
C ALA A 48 13.59 -7.10 1.10
N LYS A 49 12.29 -7.33 1.31
CA LYS A 49 11.65 -8.62 1.02
C LYS A 49 11.26 -8.72 -0.46
N PRO A 50 11.46 -9.88 -1.11
CA PRO A 50 11.12 -10.06 -2.52
C PRO A 50 9.61 -9.98 -2.81
N ASP A 51 8.78 -10.26 -1.80
CA ASP A 51 7.31 -10.19 -1.88
C ASP A 51 6.75 -8.85 -1.38
N TYR A 52 7.58 -7.80 -1.35
CA TYR A 52 7.12 -6.49 -0.94
C TYR A 52 6.16 -5.89 -1.96
N PHE A 53 4.96 -5.57 -1.48
CA PHE A 53 3.97 -4.80 -2.23
C PHE A 53 3.64 -3.53 -1.44
N ASN A 54 3.66 -2.38 -2.12
CA ASN A 54 3.18 -1.14 -1.53
C ASN A 54 1.65 -1.18 -1.33
N ARG A 55 1.05 -0.18 -0.67
CA ARG A 55 -0.39 -0.22 -0.34
C ARG A 55 -1.27 -0.39 -1.59
N ALA A 56 -0.99 0.35 -2.66
CA ALA A 56 -1.75 0.27 -3.90
C ALA A 56 -1.59 -1.09 -4.60
N GLU A 57 -0.39 -1.68 -4.56
CA GLU A 57 -0.14 -3.00 -5.12
C GLU A 57 -0.82 -4.11 -4.31
N ARG A 58 -0.88 -4.00 -2.98
CA ARG A 58 -1.64 -4.93 -2.13
C ARG A 58 -3.13 -4.88 -2.45
N ASP A 59 -3.71 -3.67 -2.50
CA ASP A 59 -5.12 -3.49 -2.84
C ASP A 59 -5.44 -4.04 -4.24
N ALA A 60 -4.59 -3.76 -5.24
CA ALA A 60 -4.77 -4.30 -6.59
C ALA A 60 -4.73 -5.84 -6.62
N LYS A 61 -3.87 -6.46 -5.81
CA LYS A 61 -3.75 -7.92 -5.70
C LYS A 61 -4.92 -8.55 -4.93
N GLU A 62 -5.41 -7.90 -3.87
CA GLU A 62 -6.62 -8.33 -3.15
C GLU A 62 -7.86 -8.26 -4.05
N ILE A 63 -8.01 -7.20 -4.84
CA ILE A 63 -9.10 -7.09 -5.82
C ILE A 63 -8.99 -8.18 -6.90
N ALA A 64 -7.78 -8.49 -7.37
CA ALA A 64 -7.57 -9.55 -8.34
C ALA A 64 -7.90 -10.95 -7.76
N ASP A 65 -7.48 -11.24 -6.53
CA ASP A 65 -7.76 -12.50 -5.84
C ASP A 65 -9.26 -12.69 -5.57
N GLN A 66 -9.93 -11.63 -5.11
CA GLN A 66 -11.38 -11.63 -4.88
C GLN A 66 -12.18 -11.94 -6.15
N LYS A 67 -11.73 -11.46 -7.32
CA LYS A 67 -12.36 -11.78 -8.62
C LYS A 67 -12.17 -13.24 -9.02
N VAL A 68 -11.03 -13.85 -8.70
CA VAL A 68 -10.81 -15.28 -8.97
C VAL A 68 -11.77 -16.14 -8.15
N ILE A 69 -12.07 -15.73 -6.91
CA ILE A 69 -13.02 -16.46 -6.06
C ILE A 69 -14.47 -16.32 -6.57
N ASP A 70 -14.87 -15.15 -7.06
CA ASP A 70 -16.22 -14.91 -7.60
C ASP A 70 -16.46 -15.59 -8.96
N ASP A 71 -15.42 -15.69 -9.80
CA ASP A 71 -15.49 -16.33 -11.13
C ASP A 71 -15.40 -17.87 -11.07
N LEU A 72 -15.19 -18.46 -9.88
CA LEU A 72 -15.27 -19.90 -9.73
C LEU A 72 -16.73 -20.35 -9.93
N PRO A 73 -17.00 -21.29 -10.85
CA PRO A 73 -18.33 -21.84 -11.01
C PRO A 73 -18.76 -22.47 -9.69
N VAL A 74 -19.90 -22.03 -9.14
CA VAL A 74 -20.52 -22.49 -7.86
C VAL A 74 -20.59 -24.02 -7.75
N ASN A 75 -20.51 -24.74 -8.88
CA ASN A 75 -20.42 -26.21 -8.94
C ASN A 75 -19.14 -26.84 -8.38
N ALA A 76 -18.09 -26.06 -8.05
CA ALA A 76 -16.91 -26.58 -7.36
C ALA A 76 -17.05 -26.60 -5.82
N VAL A 77 -18.04 -25.92 -5.25
CA VAL A 77 -18.38 -25.96 -3.81
C VAL A 77 -19.27 -27.18 -3.49
N LYS A 78 -18.88 -28.34 -4.02
CA LYS A 78 -19.35 -29.66 -3.57
C LYS A 78 -18.13 -30.55 -3.39
N ARG A 79 -17.33 -30.25 -2.37
CA ARG A 79 -16.52 -31.26 -1.70
C ARG A 79 -16.94 -31.32 -0.24
N GLU A 80 -17.83 -32.29 -0.01
CA GLU A 80 -17.95 -33.10 1.21
C GLU A 80 -18.28 -32.33 2.50
N ILE A 81 -19.58 -32.31 2.84
CA ILE A 81 -20.05 -32.44 4.23
C ILE A 81 -20.26 -33.92 4.49
#